data_AF-A0A4V1J2I0-F1
#
_entry.id   AF-A0A4V1J2I0-F1
#
_cell.length_a   1.000
_cell.length_b   1.000
_cell.length_c   1.000
_cell.angle_alpha   90.00
_cell.angle_beta   90.00
_cell.angle_gamma   90.00
#
_symmetry.space_group_name_H-M   'P 1'
#
loop_
_entity.id
_entity.type
_entity.pdbx_description
1 polymer ?
#
loop_
_entity_poly.entity_id
_entity_poly.type
_entity_poly.pdbx_seq_one_letter_code
_entity_poly.pdbx_strand_id
1 'polypeptide(L)' 'MSHVIIPGDSIPYLTHSVPTIGPGIYKSPRTQHIIPLQAGLLKEVPLNKKTGDKLVYIDSKSKRYIPQTNDYVVGI' A
#
# COMPACT_ATOMS: atom_id res chain seq x y z
N MET A 1 -1.39 15.92 1.82
CA MET A 1 -2.73 15.88 1.18
C MET A 1 -3.08 14.42 0.93
N SER A 2 -4.34 14.03 1.11
CA SER A 2 -4.80 12.68 0.77
C SER A 2 -5.18 12.62 -0.71
N HIS A 3 -4.53 11.75 -1.47
CA HIS A 3 -4.86 11.52 -2.87
C HIS A 3 -5.76 10.30 -3.02
N VAL A 4 -6.87 10.45 -3.75
CA VAL A 4 -7.68 9.31 -4.18
C VAL A 4 -6.95 8.62 -5.32
N ILE A 5 -6.85 7.30 -5.26
CA ILE A 5 -6.25 6.47 -6.30
C ILE A 5 -7.24 5.37 -6.71
N ILE A 6 -7.22 4.99 -7.99
CA ILE A 6 -8.02 3.89 -8.52
C ILE A 6 -7.11 2.76 -9.06
N PRO A 7 -7.63 1.53 -9.17
CA PRO A 7 -6.85 0.41 -9.70
C PRO A 7 -6.32 0.71 -11.11
N GLY A 8 -5.04 0.42 -11.34
CA GLY A 8 -4.37 0.68 -12.61
C GLY A 8 -3.70 2.07 -12.76
N ASP A 9 -3.93 3.01 -11.84
CA ASP A 9 -3.23 4.29 -11.86
C ASP A 9 -1.71 4.14 -11.69
N SER A 10 -0.94 5.06 -12.27
CA SER A 10 0.50 5.17 -12.02
C SER A 10 0.78 5.86 -10.68
N ILE A 11 1.70 5.32 -9.88
CA ILE A 11 2.16 5.95 -8.63
C ILE A 11 3.49 6.69 -8.90
N PRO A 12 3.50 8.03 -8.99
CA PRO A 12 4.59 8.80 -9.61
C PRO A 12 5.90 8.89 -8.80
N TYR A 13 5.90 8.52 -7.52
CA TYR A 13 7.03 8.76 -6.59
C TYR A 13 7.80 7.48 -6.17
N LEU A 14 7.46 6.32 -6.75
CA LEU A 14 8.08 5.03 -6.43
C LEU A 14 9.38 4.72 -7.20
N THR A 15 9.88 5.68 -7.97
CA THR A 15 10.94 5.47 -8.96
C THR A 15 12.36 5.49 -8.39
N HIS A 16 12.58 6.09 -7.21
CA HIS A 16 13.93 6.42 -6.72
C HIS A 16 14.35 5.73 -5.41
N SER A 17 13.40 5.18 -4.65
CA SER A 17 13.65 4.40 -3.44
C SER A 17 12.64 3.27 -3.40
N VAL A 18 13.00 2.09 -2.91
CA VAL A 18 12.08 0.95 -2.81
C VAL A 18 11.37 1.07 -1.46
N PRO A 19 10.14 1.60 -1.38
CA PRO A 19 9.46 1.67 -0.09
C PRO A 19 8.97 0.29 0.32
N THR A 20 8.62 0.20 1.60
CA THR A 20 7.82 -0.92 2.10
C THR A 20 6.42 -0.82 1.53
N ILE A 21 5.97 -1.88 0.86
CA ILE A 21 4.65 -1.97 0.23
C ILE A 21 3.67 -2.54 1.25
N GLY A 22 2.63 -1.78 1.56
CA GLY A 22 1.51 -2.22 2.39
C GLY A 22 0.30 -2.68 1.59
N PRO A 23 -0.86 -2.87 2.26
CA PRO A 23 -2.08 -3.35 1.62
C PRO A 23 -2.58 -2.49 0.46
N GLY A 24 -3.26 -3.13 -0.49
CA GLY A 24 -3.90 -2.49 -1.65
C GLY A 24 -2.96 -2.19 -2.83
N ILE A 25 -1.65 -2.34 -2.64
CA ILE A 25 -0.63 -2.13 -3.68
C ILE A 25 0.00 -3.47 -4.04
N TYR A 26 0.29 -3.67 -5.33
CA TYR A 26 0.87 -4.90 -5.84
C TYR A 26 2.09 -4.62 -6.70
N LYS A 27 3.16 -5.39 -6.48
CA LYS A 27 4.33 -5.41 -7.34
C LYS A 27 4.23 -6.59 -8.28
N SER A 28 4.05 -6.33 -9.57
CA SER A 28 4.02 -7.35 -10.61
C SER A 28 5.33 -8.16 -10.59
N PRO A 29 5.30 -9.49 -10.38
CA PRO A 29 6.51 -10.31 -10.37
C PRO A 29 7.22 -10.32 -11.72
N ARG A 30 6.45 -10.24 -12.81
CA ARG A 30 7.00 -10.31 -14.18
C ARG A 30 7.64 -9.01 -14.64
N THR A 31 6.99 -7.87 -14.37
CA THR A 31 7.40 -6.56 -14.90
C THR A 31 8.05 -5.67 -13.86
N GLN A 32 8.00 -6.07 -12.59
CA GLN A 32 8.44 -5.27 -11.44
C GLN A 32 7.70 -3.93 -11.27
N HIS A 33 6.65 -3.69 -12.07
CA HIS A 33 5.80 -2.51 -11.94
C HIS A 33 4.97 -2.58 -10.66
N ILE A 34 4.91 -1.46 -9.96
CA ILE A 34 4.07 -1.29 -8.78
C ILE A 34 2.76 -0.65 -9.24
N ILE A 35 1.65 -1.34 -9.01
CA ILE A 35 0.32 -0.92 -9.41
C ILE A 35 -0.64 -0.93 -8.21
N PRO A 36 -1.56 0.03 -8.12
CA PRO A 36 -2.67 -0.02 -7.19
C PRO A 36 -3.67 -1.09 -7.65
N LEU A 37 -4.12 -1.95 -6.73
CA LEU A 37 -5.18 -2.94 -6.97
C LEU A 37 -6.52 -2.52 -6.37
N GLN A 38 -6.53 -1.58 -5.43
CA GLN A 38 -7.72 -1.14 -4.73
C GLN A 38 -7.94 0.36 -4.91
N ALA A 39 -9.21 0.76 -4.96
CA ALA A 39 -9.59 2.17 -4.90
C ALA A 39 -9.59 2.64 -3.45
N GLY A 40 -9.10 3.85 -3.19
CA GLY A 40 -9.08 4.39 -1.84
C GLY A 40 -8.21 5.62 -1.71
N LEU A 41 -7.82 5.92 -0.47
CA LEU A 41 -6.90 7.01 -0.18
C LEU A 41 -5.48 6.47 -0.11
N LEU A 42 -4.61 6.99 -0.96
CA LEU A 42 -3.19 6.70 -0.94
C LEU A 42 -2.55 7.37 0.28
N LYS A 43 -1.86 6.56 1.09
CA LYS A 43 -1.19 6.98 2.31
C LYS A 43 0.30 6.70 2.19
N GLU A 44 1.08 7.71 2.56
CA GLU A 44 2.54 7.64 2.63
C GLU A 44 2.93 7.98 4.08
N VAL A 45 3.62 7.05 4.74
CA VAL A 45 4.05 7.17 6.13
C VAL A 45 5.56 7.01 6.22
N PRO A 46 6.30 7.98 6.78
CA PRO A 46 7.72 7.80 7.03
C PRO A 46 7.92 6.79 8.17
N LEU A 47 8.61 5.68 7.89
CA LEU A 47 8.93 4.66 8.90
C LEU A 47 10.07 5.11 9.79
N ASN A 48 11.08 5.76 9.20
CA ASN A 48 12.21 6.30 9.93
C ASN A 48 12.70 7.59 9.28
N LYS A 49 12.68 8.67 10.06
CA LYS A 49 13.09 10.01 9.60
C LYS A 49 14.58 10.09 9.22
N LYS A 50 15.42 9.16 9.71
CA LYS A 50 16.87 9.15 9.49
C LYS A 50 17.29 8.36 8.24
N THR A 51 16.63 7.26 7.93
CA THR A 51 16.97 6.40 6.77
C THR A 51 16.20 6.77 5.50
N GLY A 52 15.12 7.56 5.63
CA GLY A 52 14.28 7.92 4.50
C GLY A 52 13.32 6.81 4.07
N ASP A 53 13.20 5.74 4.86
CA ASP A 53 12.29 4.63 4.57
C ASP A 53 10.84 5.06 4.72
N LYS A 54 10.01 4.59 3.78
CA LYS A 54 8.60 4.94 3.69
C LYS A 54 7.74 3.68 3.57
N LEU A 55 6.60 3.71 4.21
CA LEU A 55 5.50 2.77 4.04
C LEU A 55 4.45 3.43 3.14
N VAL A 56 4.05 2.72 2.10
CA VAL A 56 2.98 3.16 1.19
C VAL A 56 1.88 2.12 1.20
N TYR A 57 0.64 2.55 1.44
CA TYR A 57 -0.54 1.69 1.42
C TYR A 57 -1.79 2.45 0.96
N ILE A 58 -2.83 1.71 0.59
CA ILE A 58 -4.12 2.28 0.22
C ILE A 58 -5.13 1.99 1.33
N ASP A 59 -5.67 3.05 1.90
CA ASP A 59 -6.79 2.98 2.83
C ASP A 59 -8.08 2.80 2.03
N SER A 60 -8.59 1.57 2.01
CA SER A 60 -9.79 1.16 1.28
C SER A 60 -10.85 0.63 2.24
N LYS A 61 -12.13 0.89 1.93
CA LYS A 61 -13.24 0.38 2.74
C LYS A 61 -13.60 -1.04 2.29
N SER A 62 -13.35 -2.02 3.16
CA SER A 62 -13.79 -3.41 2.98
C SER A 62 -14.60 -3.89 4.18
N LYS A 63 -15.62 -4.72 3.93
CA LYS A 63 -16.36 -5.45 4.98
C LYS A 63 -15.88 -6.88 5.16
N ARG A 64 -15.11 -7.42 4.19
CA ARG A 64 -14.58 -8.78 4.25
C ARG A 64 -13.16 -8.73 4.79
N TYR A 65 -12.95 -9.37 5.93
CA TYR A 65 -11.64 -9.55 6.52
C TYR A 65 -10.77 -10.47 5.67
N ILE A 66 -9.49 -10.14 5.52
CA ILE A 66 -8.47 -10.98 4.91
C ILE A 66 -7.44 -11.24 6.01
N PRO A 67 -7.20 -12.50 6.45
CA PRO A 67 -6.26 -12.81 7.50
C PRO A 67 -4.86 -12.23 7.24
N GLN A 68 -4.33 -11.48 8.21
CA GLN A 68 -2.95 -11.00 8.21
C GLN A 68 -2.26 -11.42 9.51
N THR A 69 -0.94 -11.61 9.43
CA THR A 69 -0.12 -11.94 10.59
C THR A 69 -0.18 -10.81 11.62
N ASN A 70 -0.27 -11.15 12.90
CA ASN A 70 -0.35 -10.23 14.05
C ASN A 70 -1.66 -9.43 14.18
N ASP A 71 -2.71 -9.82 13.47
CA ASP A 71 -4.05 -9.30 13.74
C ASP A 71 -4.69 -10.01 14.95
N TYR A 72 -5.31 -9.25 15.84
CA TYR A 72 -6.18 -9.80 16.87
C TYR A 72 -7.59 -10.02 16.31
N VAL A 73 -8.09 -11.26 16.36
CA VAL A 73 -9.38 -11.66 15.76
C VAL A 73 -10.25 -12.41 16.77
N VAL A 74 -11.58 -12.39 16.55
CA VAL A 74 -12.55 -13.18 17.30
C VAL A 74 -12.97 -14.38 16.45
N GLY A 75 -12.59 -15.58 16.89
CA GLY A 75 -13.02 -16.84 16.27
C GLY A 75 -14.31 -17.38 16.91
N ILE A 76 -14.98 -18.29 16.20
CA ILE A 76 -16.11 -19.09 16.70
C ILE A 76 -15.68 -20.56 16.64
#